data_AF-A0AAW0EK15-F1
#
_entry.id   AF-A0AAW0EK15-F1
#
_cell.length_a   1.000
_cell.length_b   1.000
_cell.length_c   1.000
_cell.angle_alpha   90.00
_cell.angle_beta   90.00
_cell.angle_gamma   90.00
#
_symmetry.space_group_name_H-M   'P 1'
#
loop_
_entity.id
_entity.type
_entity.pdbx_description
1 polymer ?
#
loop_
_entity_poly.entity_id
_entity_poly.type
_entity_poly.pdbx_seq_one_letter_code
_entity_poly.pdbx_strand_id
1 'polypeptide(L)'
;MWCTRWFLPLLLLPLPTAPPYFLVLFLLSLFIQAKPCFYCIVVLVTLFFSSCYWQPFPIDSPLSTPWADNITTFAEALNATLTTPYDKPLPPVMSTLDRCWCDFWGAGFFEPYNVSQWERASITKLAEELDREYKEELAALANADDDSTSDADESMNTPEGEAMPRTTAPTSSPTARRSSSLRGVAESMWSVVHPYLESARSMAESSPLSPKREIQNMTTANPEKELEPSLAPLRWEYDLRPYGLGVVVDFGWTRSS
;
A
#
# COMPACT_ATOMS: atom_id res chain seq x y z
N MET A 1 -26.73 20.61 -21.35
CA MET A 1 -25.97 19.53 -20.68
C MET A 1 -26.55 19.33 -19.28
N TRP A 2 -27.65 18.59 -19.16
CA TRP A 2 -28.34 18.38 -17.88
C TRP A 2 -27.67 17.30 -17.01
N CYS A 3 -26.81 16.47 -17.60
CA CYS A 3 -26.12 15.38 -16.90
C CYS A 3 -25.18 15.90 -15.79
N THR A 4 -24.55 17.07 -15.96
CA THR A 4 -23.64 17.65 -14.96
C THR A 4 -24.34 18.07 -13.68
N ARG A 5 -25.64 18.36 -13.74
CA ARG A 5 -26.44 18.66 -12.54
C ARG A 5 -26.55 17.46 -11.61
N TRP A 6 -26.46 16.24 -12.15
CA TRP A 6 -26.47 14.99 -11.38
C TRP A 6 -25.09 14.62 -10.82
N PHE A 7 -24.02 15.35 -11.17
CA PHE A 7 -22.69 15.16 -10.60
C PHE A 7 -22.44 16.03 -9.37
N LEU A 8 -23.32 16.99 -9.08
CA LEU A 8 -23.19 17.86 -7.90
C LEU A 8 -23.20 17.06 -6.57
N PRO A 9 -24.02 15.99 -6.41
CA PRO A 9 -23.92 15.11 -5.24
C PRO A 9 -22.58 14.38 -5.11
N LEU A 10 -21.90 14.05 -6.22
CA LEU A 10 -20.57 13.41 -6.17
C LEU A 10 -19.51 14.33 -5.58
N LEU A 11 -19.60 15.64 -5.86
CA LEU A 11 -18.68 16.64 -5.33
C LEU A 11 -18.89 16.93 -3.84
N LEU A 12 -20.06 16.56 -3.29
CA LEU A 12 -20.38 16.72 -1.87
C LEU A 12 -20.04 15.47 -1.04
N LEU A 13 -19.72 14.34 -1.69
CA LEU A 13 -19.24 13.17 -0.98
C LEU A 13 -17.80 13.45 -0.50
N PRO A 14 -17.49 13.14 0.77
CA PRO A 14 -16.13 13.25 1.30
C PRO A 14 -15.26 12.16 0.65
N LEU A 15 -14.77 12.43 -0.58
CA LEU A 15 -13.66 11.72 -1.18
C LEU A 15 -12.47 11.89 -0.21
N PRO A 16 -11.82 10.84 0.32
CA PRO A 16 -11.76 9.42 -0.11
C PRO A 16 -12.38 8.41 0.89
N THR A 17 -13.29 8.83 1.76
CA THR A 17 -13.77 8.00 2.90
C THR A 17 -14.98 7.12 2.58
N ALA A 18 -15.68 7.40 1.48
CA ALA A 18 -16.87 6.63 1.12
C ALA A 18 -16.50 5.24 0.55
N PRO A 19 -17.19 4.16 0.93
CA PRO A 19 -16.92 2.82 0.42
C PRO A 19 -17.08 2.70 -1.10
N PRO A 20 -16.28 1.86 -1.80
CA PRO A 20 -16.36 1.67 -3.25
C PRO A 20 -17.73 1.19 -3.72
N TYR A 21 -18.43 0.38 -2.92
CA TYR A 21 -19.78 -0.06 -3.25
C TYR A 21 -20.77 1.11 -3.38
N PHE A 22 -20.64 2.17 -2.56
CA PHE A 22 -21.56 3.31 -2.61
C PHE A 22 -21.42 4.04 -3.93
N LEU A 23 -20.19 4.18 -4.43
CA LEU A 23 -19.96 4.73 -5.76
C LEU A 23 -20.48 3.83 -6.87
N VAL A 24 -20.32 2.51 -6.77
CA VAL A 24 -20.85 1.59 -7.79
C VAL A 24 -22.37 1.67 -7.82
N LEU A 25 -23.04 1.69 -6.66
CA LEU A 25 -24.49 1.87 -6.57
C LEU A 25 -24.92 3.25 -7.07
N PHE A 26 -24.17 4.29 -6.75
CA PHE A 26 -24.43 5.64 -7.24
C PHE A 26 -24.29 5.72 -8.76
N LEU A 27 -23.20 5.19 -9.32
CA LEU A 27 -22.99 5.07 -10.76
C LEU A 27 -24.12 4.27 -11.40
N LEU A 28 -24.45 3.09 -10.88
CA LEU A 28 -25.55 2.25 -11.36
C LEU A 28 -26.89 3.02 -11.34
N SER A 29 -27.17 3.74 -10.25
CA SER A 29 -28.38 4.56 -10.14
C SER A 29 -28.42 5.67 -11.19
N LEU A 30 -27.28 6.33 -11.46
CA LEU A 30 -27.15 7.31 -12.52
C LEU A 30 -27.31 6.69 -13.91
N PHE A 31 -26.76 5.50 -14.14
CA PHE A 31 -26.93 4.77 -15.40
C PHE A 31 -28.41 4.47 -15.68
N ILE A 32 -29.15 4.08 -14.65
CA ILE A 32 -30.58 3.74 -14.76
C ILE A 32 -31.44 5.00 -14.94
N GLN A 33 -31.18 6.08 -14.17
CA GLN A 33 -32.03 7.25 -14.16
C GLN A 33 -31.73 8.26 -15.28
N ALA A 34 -30.46 8.42 -15.67
CA ALA A 34 -30.06 9.55 -16.49
C ALA A 34 -29.86 9.25 -17.98
N LYS A 35 -29.93 7.98 -18.43
CA LYS A 35 -29.47 7.53 -19.77
C LYS A 35 -28.18 8.28 -20.17
N PRO A 36 -27.10 8.13 -19.39
CA PRO A 36 -25.94 9.01 -19.51
C PRO A 36 -25.38 8.94 -20.92
N CYS A 37 -25.05 10.10 -21.45
CA CYS A 37 -24.35 10.22 -22.71
C CYS A 37 -23.01 9.46 -22.64
N PHE A 38 -22.53 8.89 -23.73
CA PHE A 38 -21.24 8.18 -23.76
C PHE A 38 -20.09 9.04 -23.16
N TYR A 39 -20.06 10.34 -23.51
CA TYR A 39 -19.09 11.29 -22.95
C TYR A 39 -19.18 11.43 -21.42
N CYS A 40 -20.38 11.38 -20.87
CA CYS A 40 -20.63 11.50 -19.43
C CYS A 40 -19.99 10.32 -18.68
N ILE A 41 -20.11 9.11 -19.25
CA ILE A 41 -19.52 7.89 -18.70
C ILE A 41 -18.00 7.97 -18.74
N VAL A 42 -17.44 8.35 -19.90
CA VAL A 42 -15.98 8.50 -20.06
C VAL A 42 -15.43 9.51 -19.06
N VAL A 43 -16.05 10.67 -18.92
CA VAL A 43 -15.62 11.70 -17.94
C VAL A 43 -15.70 11.20 -16.51
N LEU A 44 -16.76 10.47 -16.13
CA LEU A 44 -16.86 9.88 -14.78
C LEU A 44 -15.77 8.85 -14.54
N VAL A 45 -15.55 7.93 -15.48
CA VAL A 45 -14.50 6.92 -15.38
C VAL A 45 -13.13 7.60 -15.24
N THR A 46 -12.81 8.59 -16.08
CA THR A 46 -11.55 9.34 -15.98
C THR A 46 -11.41 10.05 -14.64
N LEU A 47 -12.47 10.67 -14.12
CA LEU A 47 -12.46 11.33 -12.81
C LEU A 47 -12.16 10.31 -11.70
N PHE A 48 -12.81 9.15 -11.72
CA PHE A 48 -12.56 8.07 -10.76
C PHE A 48 -11.14 7.51 -10.85
N PHE A 49 -10.63 7.24 -12.05
CA PHE A 49 -9.24 6.79 -12.22
C PHE A 49 -8.23 7.85 -11.78
N SER A 50 -8.52 9.14 -12.00
CA SER A 50 -7.64 10.24 -11.56
C SER A 50 -7.67 10.48 -10.06
N SER A 51 -8.70 10.00 -9.36
CA SER A 51 -8.82 10.13 -7.91
C SER A 51 -7.97 9.13 -7.13
N CYS A 52 -7.30 8.20 -7.83
CA CYS A 52 -6.28 7.36 -7.22
C CYS A 52 -5.10 8.25 -6.84
N TYR A 53 -4.80 8.32 -5.55
CA TYR A 53 -3.80 9.23 -4.99
C TYR A 53 -2.52 8.45 -4.66
N TRP A 54 -1.39 8.94 -5.18
CA TRP A 54 -0.08 8.27 -5.17
C TRP A 54 0.99 9.18 -4.56
N GLN A 55 0.65 10.00 -3.58
CA GLN A 55 1.64 10.91 -3.03
C GLN A 55 2.56 10.17 -2.06
N PRO A 56 3.87 10.16 -2.32
CA PRO A 56 4.82 9.59 -1.40
C PRO A 56 4.92 10.50 -0.16
N PHE A 57 5.14 9.91 1.01
CA PHE A 57 5.18 10.66 2.27
C PHE A 57 6.44 10.34 3.07
N PRO A 58 6.85 11.25 3.98
CA PRO A 58 8.06 11.05 4.75
C PRO A 58 7.88 9.89 5.74
N ILE A 59 8.93 9.09 5.92
CA ILE A 59 8.92 7.92 6.84
C ILE A 59 8.72 8.32 8.31
N ASP A 60 8.97 9.59 8.64
CA ASP A 60 8.77 10.14 9.98
C ASP A 60 7.30 10.47 10.28
N SER A 61 6.39 10.25 9.31
CA SER A 61 4.97 10.47 9.53
C SER A 61 4.43 9.52 10.61
N PRO A 62 3.48 9.97 11.45
CA PRO A 62 2.85 9.09 12.43
C PRO A 62 1.91 8.08 11.75
N LEU A 63 1.84 6.87 12.28
CA LEU A 63 0.82 5.88 11.91
C LEU A 63 -0.55 6.31 12.42
N SER A 64 -1.61 5.95 11.69
CA SER A 64 -3.00 6.15 12.13
C SER A 64 -3.30 5.43 13.45
N THR A 65 -2.72 4.25 13.63
CA THR A 65 -2.80 3.46 14.86
C THR A 65 -1.41 2.96 15.23
N PRO A 66 -0.96 3.14 16.49
CA PRO A 66 0.34 2.64 16.91
C PRO A 66 0.39 1.12 16.73
N TRP A 67 1.52 0.61 16.20
CA TRP A 67 1.69 -0.82 15.99
C TRP A 67 1.92 -1.53 17.33
N ALA A 68 2.70 -0.88 18.20
CA ALA A 68 2.97 -1.26 19.58
C ALA A 68 3.14 0.02 20.41
N ASP A 69 3.26 -0.10 21.74
CA ASP A 69 3.34 1.06 22.64
C ASP A 69 4.50 2.03 22.33
N ASN A 70 5.53 1.54 21.63
CA ASN A 70 6.73 2.29 21.25
C ASN A 70 6.87 2.55 19.73
N ILE A 71 5.95 2.06 18.90
CA ILE A 71 6.05 2.17 17.43
C ILE A 71 4.90 3.05 16.95
N THR A 72 5.23 4.32 16.72
CA THR A 72 4.27 5.36 16.35
C THR A 72 4.53 5.94 14.96
N THR A 73 5.70 5.70 14.37
CA THR A 73 6.10 6.24 13.05
C THR A 73 6.37 5.15 12.02
N PHE A 74 6.28 5.48 10.72
CA PHE A 74 6.54 4.51 9.64
C PHE A 74 7.99 4.02 9.67
N ALA A 75 8.94 4.87 10.01
CA ALA A 75 10.34 4.51 10.18
C ALA A 75 10.54 3.45 11.28
N GLU A 76 9.92 3.64 12.44
CA GLU A 76 9.98 2.68 13.55
C GLU A 76 9.32 1.35 13.17
N ALA A 77 8.16 1.41 12.50
CA ALA A 77 7.44 0.23 12.08
C ALA A 77 8.20 -0.57 11.01
N LEU A 78 8.86 0.13 10.08
CA LEU A 78 9.71 -0.46 9.06
C LEU A 78 10.92 -1.16 9.70
N ASN A 79 11.60 -0.49 10.64
CA ASN A 79 12.72 -1.06 11.37
C ASN A 79 12.32 -2.32 12.17
N ALA A 80 11.11 -2.33 12.75
CA ALA A 80 10.58 -3.50 13.45
C ALA A 80 10.18 -4.66 12.50
N THR A 81 9.92 -4.36 11.22
CA THR A 81 9.49 -5.34 10.21
C THR A 81 10.69 -5.98 9.48
N LEU A 82 11.81 -5.25 9.37
CA LEU A 82 13.02 -5.75 8.72
C LEU A 82 13.60 -6.93 9.51
N THR A 83 13.73 -8.08 8.84
CA THR A 83 14.32 -9.29 9.45
C THR A 83 15.85 -9.29 9.34
N THR A 84 16.39 -8.61 8.34
CA THR A 84 17.82 -8.51 8.10
C THR A 84 18.40 -7.26 8.76
N PRO A 85 19.62 -7.33 9.33
CA PRO A 85 20.30 -6.13 9.83
C PRO A 85 20.64 -5.23 8.64
N TYR A 86 19.83 -4.20 8.43
CA TYR A 86 19.98 -3.25 7.33
C TYR A 86 20.87 -2.09 7.78
N ASP A 87 22.13 -2.07 7.33
CA ASP A 87 23.11 -1.06 7.74
C ASP A 87 22.99 0.27 6.99
N LYS A 88 22.18 0.32 5.92
CA LYS A 88 22.02 1.51 5.09
C LYS A 88 21.00 2.47 5.69
N PRO A 89 21.14 3.79 5.44
CA PRO A 89 20.13 4.75 5.86
C PRO A 89 18.80 4.47 5.15
N LEU A 90 17.71 4.47 5.92
CA LEU A 90 16.36 4.30 5.39
C LEU A 90 16.04 5.43 4.39
N PRO A 91 15.25 5.15 3.34
CA PRO A 91 14.84 6.18 2.39
C PRO A 91 14.00 7.25 3.11
N PRO A 92 14.26 8.56 2.91
CA PRO A 92 13.53 9.62 3.62
C PRO A 92 12.04 9.67 3.26
N VAL A 93 11.67 9.02 2.17
CA VAL A 93 10.33 9.02 1.60
C VAL A 93 9.98 7.60 1.18
N MET A 94 8.80 7.13 1.56
CA MET A 94 8.28 5.82 1.15
C MET A 94 7.16 5.93 0.13
N SER A 95 7.12 4.99 -0.81
CA SER A 95 6.00 4.75 -1.71
C SER A 95 5.02 3.79 -1.04
N THR A 96 3.82 4.24 -0.74
CA THR A 96 2.77 3.34 -0.24
C THR A 96 2.08 2.59 -1.33
N LEU A 97 1.32 1.57 -0.92
CA LEU A 97 0.29 0.98 -1.77
C LEU A 97 -0.72 2.06 -2.16
N ASP A 98 -1.22 1.95 -3.38
CA ASP A 98 -1.97 3.04 -3.98
C ASP A 98 -3.40 3.06 -3.47
N ARG A 99 -3.84 4.23 -3.04
CA ARG A 99 -5.23 4.44 -2.59
C ARG A 99 -6.09 4.62 -3.82
N CYS A 100 -6.40 3.53 -4.49
CA CYS A 100 -7.21 3.55 -5.69
C CYS A 100 -8.59 2.95 -5.41
N TRP A 101 -9.63 3.66 -5.85
CA TRP A 101 -11.01 3.16 -5.83
C TRP A 101 -11.19 1.85 -6.61
N CYS A 102 -10.27 1.57 -7.53
CA CYS A 102 -10.28 0.39 -8.38
C CYS A 102 -9.56 -0.82 -7.76
N ASP A 103 -9.15 -0.77 -6.49
CA ASP A 103 -8.61 -1.96 -5.82
C ASP A 103 -9.74 -2.94 -5.42
N PHE A 104 -10.40 -3.49 -6.44
CA PHE A 104 -11.46 -4.49 -6.28
C PHE A 104 -10.93 -5.86 -5.82
N TRP A 105 -9.61 -6.02 -5.79
CA TRP A 105 -8.96 -7.31 -5.65
C TRP A 105 -8.32 -7.49 -4.28
N GLY A 106 -7.78 -6.42 -3.68
CA GLY A 106 -7.05 -6.49 -2.40
C GLY A 106 -7.91 -6.26 -1.15
N ALA A 107 -8.89 -5.36 -1.21
CA ALA A 107 -9.71 -4.98 -0.07
C ALA A 107 -11.17 -5.37 -0.30
N GLY A 108 -11.80 -6.07 0.64
CA GLY A 108 -13.17 -6.58 0.49
C GLY A 108 -14.14 -5.49 0.01
N PHE A 109 -14.86 -5.75 -1.09
CA PHE A 109 -15.74 -4.77 -1.76
C PHE A 109 -16.77 -4.08 -0.83
N PHE A 110 -17.14 -4.74 0.26
CA PHE A 110 -18.14 -4.27 1.21
C PHE A 110 -17.56 -3.79 2.56
N GLU A 111 -16.25 -3.95 2.78
CA GLU A 111 -15.65 -3.58 4.06
C GLU A 111 -15.27 -2.10 4.06
N PRO A 112 -15.43 -1.40 5.20
CA PRO A 112 -14.92 -0.05 5.34
C PRO A 112 -13.40 -0.05 5.16
N TYR A 113 -12.88 0.99 4.52
CA TYR A 113 -11.46 1.11 4.28
C TYR A 113 -10.70 1.15 5.61
N ASN A 114 -9.86 0.14 5.84
CA ASN A 114 -9.06 0.03 7.04
C ASN A 114 -7.67 0.66 6.82
N VAL A 115 -7.53 1.91 7.28
CA VAL A 115 -6.28 2.68 7.14
C VAL A 115 -5.10 1.92 7.76
N SER A 116 -5.28 1.36 8.96
CA SER A 116 -4.22 0.65 9.68
C SER A 116 -3.71 -0.58 8.93
N GLN A 117 -4.61 -1.32 8.26
CA GLN A 117 -4.25 -2.48 7.46
C GLN A 117 -3.47 -2.07 6.21
N TRP A 118 -3.90 -0.99 5.55
CA TRP A 118 -3.21 -0.43 4.39
C TRP A 118 -1.81 0.11 4.75
N GLU A 119 -1.66 0.76 5.91
CA GLU A 119 -0.37 1.22 6.42
C GLU A 119 0.59 0.04 6.62
N ARG A 120 0.12 -1.01 7.30
CA ARG A 120 0.89 -2.23 7.53
C ARG A 120 1.30 -2.91 6.22
N ALA A 121 0.36 -3.08 5.29
CA ALA A 121 0.65 -3.69 3.99
C ALA A 121 1.68 -2.87 3.18
N SER A 122 1.63 -1.54 3.29
CA SER A 122 2.61 -0.68 2.64
C SER A 122 4.00 -0.79 3.25
N ILE A 123 4.09 -0.88 4.58
CA ILE A 123 5.34 -1.11 5.30
C ILE A 123 5.93 -2.48 4.94
N THR A 124 5.09 -3.53 4.91
CA THR A 124 5.53 -4.88 4.53
C THR A 124 6.07 -4.91 3.10
N LYS A 125 5.37 -4.29 2.14
CA LYS A 125 5.85 -4.21 0.74
C LYS A 125 7.21 -3.51 0.66
N LEU A 126 7.40 -2.40 1.37
CA LEU A 126 8.66 -1.68 1.38
C LEU A 126 9.78 -2.50 2.04
N ALA A 127 9.48 -3.20 3.13
CA ALA A 127 10.44 -4.08 3.80
C ALA A 127 10.90 -5.21 2.86
N GLU A 128 9.96 -5.83 2.14
CA GLU A 128 10.27 -6.86 1.14
C GLU A 128 11.13 -6.33 -0.01
N GLU A 129 10.87 -5.10 -0.47
CA GLU A 129 11.66 -4.44 -1.52
C GLU A 129 13.10 -4.15 -1.07
N LEU A 130 13.28 -3.62 0.15
CA LEU A 130 14.60 -3.38 0.73
C LEU A 130 15.38 -4.67 0.98
N ASP A 131 14.71 -5.72 1.49
CA ASP A 131 15.31 -7.04 1.68
C ASP A 131 15.74 -7.65 0.33
N ARG A 132 14.98 -7.42 -0.74
CA ARG A 132 15.33 -7.89 -2.08
C ARG A 132 16.57 -7.15 -2.61
N GLU A 133 16.60 -5.83 -2.52
CA GLU A 133 17.76 -5.03 -2.95
C GLU A 133 19.03 -5.42 -2.20
N TYR A 134 18.92 -5.62 -0.88
CA TYR A 134 20.05 -6.06 -0.06
C TYR A 134 20.58 -7.44 -0.47
N LYS A 135 19.68 -8.39 -0.76
CA LYS A 135 20.07 -9.72 -1.24
C LYS A 135 20.74 -9.68 -2.61
N GLU A 136 20.24 -8.84 -3.52
CA GLU A 136 20.83 -8.65 -4.85
C GLU A 136 22.26 -8.08 -4.76
N GLU A 137 22.48 -7.11 -3.87
CA GLU A 137 23.81 -6.55 -3.62
C GLU A 137 24.78 -7.57 -3.01
N LEU A 138 24.33 -8.35 -2.02
CA LEU A 138 25.15 -9.44 -1.45
C LEU A 138 25.52 -10.49 -2.51
N ALA A 139 24.56 -10.85 -3.38
CA ALA A 139 24.83 -11.78 -4.48
C ALA A 139 25.81 -11.19 -5.50
N ALA A 140 25.72 -9.89 -5.78
CA ALA A 140 26.67 -9.19 -6.67
C ALA A 140 28.09 -9.18 -6.09
N LEU A 141 28.25 -8.96 -4.79
CA LEU A 141 29.56 -9.02 -4.11
C LEU A 141 30.14 -10.43 -4.12
N ALA A 142 29.34 -11.46 -3.85
CA ALA A 142 29.80 -12.85 -3.87
C ALA A 142 30.31 -13.29 -5.25
N ASN A 143 29.71 -12.79 -6.34
CA ASN A 143 30.15 -13.09 -7.70
C ASN A 143 31.43 -12.34 -8.11
N ALA A 144 31.75 -11.20 -7.47
CA ALA A 144 32.94 -10.42 -7.79
C ALA A 144 34.24 -11.08 -7.28
N ASP A 145 34.16 -11.86 -6.21
CA ASP A 145 35.33 -12.53 -5.62
C ASP A 145 35.79 -13.77 -6.44
N ASP A 146 34.90 -14.41 -7.21
CA ASP A 146 35.21 -15.65 -7.95
C ASP A 146 36.03 -15.40 -9.24
N ASP A 147 35.89 -14.22 -9.86
CA ASP A 147 36.58 -13.86 -11.11
C ASP A 147 38.06 -13.47 -10.91
N SER A 148 38.52 -13.38 -9.66
CA SER A 148 39.88 -12.90 -9.33
C SER A 148 40.95 -13.99 -9.25
N THR A 149 40.63 -15.27 -9.50
CA THR A 149 41.53 -16.40 -9.17
C THR A 149 41.92 -17.33 -10.35
N SER A 150 41.76 -16.92 -11.63
CA SER A 150 42.10 -17.79 -12.78
C SER A 150 43.31 -17.39 -13.64
N ASP A 151 44.07 -16.34 -13.31
CA ASP A 151 45.22 -15.91 -14.13
C ASP A 151 46.59 -16.20 -13.47
N ALA A 152 46.89 -17.49 -13.25
CA ALA A 152 48.23 -17.93 -12.91
C ALA A 152 48.52 -19.39 -13.32
N ASP A 153 48.42 -19.72 -14.61
CA ASP A 153 49.36 -20.63 -15.31
C ASP A 153 48.87 -20.92 -16.74
N GLU A 154 49.22 -20.06 -17.71
CA GLU A 154 49.53 -20.58 -19.06
C GLU A 154 50.51 -19.65 -19.78
N SER A 155 51.78 -19.77 -19.37
CA SER A 155 52.90 -19.43 -20.25
C SER A 155 53.33 -20.69 -21.00
N MET A 156 53.26 -20.63 -22.34
CA MET A 156 54.41 -20.83 -23.24
C MET A 156 54.03 -21.59 -24.52
N ASN A 157 53.82 -20.87 -25.64
CA ASN A 157 54.57 -21.04 -26.89
C ASN A 157 54.15 -20.05 -28.02
N THR A 158 55.19 -19.34 -28.49
CA THR A 158 55.51 -18.61 -29.75
C THR A 158 54.92 -19.18 -31.07
N PRO A 159 55.10 -18.57 -32.28
CA PRO A 159 55.65 -17.24 -32.66
C PRO A 159 54.85 -16.45 -33.75
N GLU A 160 55.35 -15.23 -33.98
CA GLU A 160 55.18 -14.29 -35.12
C GLU A 160 54.51 -14.79 -36.42
N GLY A 161 53.57 -13.98 -36.90
CA GLY A 161 53.10 -13.96 -38.28
C GLY A 161 52.35 -12.66 -38.58
N GLU A 162 53.00 -11.76 -39.33
CA GLU A 162 52.44 -10.52 -39.88
C GLU A 162 51.12 -10.75 -40.64
N ALA A 163 50.03 -10.08 -40.27
CA ALA A 163 48.90 -9.84 -41.17
C ALA A 163 48.11 -8.59 -40.78
N MET A 164 47.82 -7.78 -41.80
CA MET A 164 47.23 -6.43 -41.82
C MET A 164 45.91 -6.22 -41.04
N PRO A 165 45.57 -4.95 -40.72
CA PRO A 165 44.29 -4.61 -40.10
C PRO A 165 43.14 -4.72 -41.11
N ARG A 166 42.19 -5.63 -40.84
CA ARG A 166 40.90 -5.69 -41.54
C ARG A 166 39.84 -4.99 -40.70
N THR A 167 39.42 -3.82 -41.15
CA THR A 167 38.22 -3.12 -40.68
C THR A 167 37.00 -3.98 -40.99
N THR A 168 36.44 -4.66 -39.99
CA THR A 168 35.13 -5.31 -40.09
C THR A 168 34.08 -4.44 -39.40
N ALA A 169 33.08 -4.05 -40.18
CA ALA A 169 31.89 -3.35 -39.73
C ALA A 169 31.06 -4.22 -38.76
N PRO A 170 30.25 -3.62 -37.87
CA PRO A 170 29.39 -4.36 -36.97
C PRO A 170 28.30 -5.10 -37.75
N THR A 171 28.40 -6.43 -37.78
CA THR A 171 27.34 -7.32 -38.24
C THR A 171 26.17 -7.24 -37.27
N SER A 172 25.13 -6.50 -37.66
CA SER A 172 23.82 -6.53 -37.01
C SER A 172 23.23 -7.94 -37.11
N SER A 173 23.11 -8.62 -35.98
CA SER A 173 22.33 -9.85 -35.85
C SER A 173 20.85 -9.56 -36.16
N PRO A 174 20.17 -10.33 -37.02
CA PRO A 174 18.73 -10.20 -37.19
C PRO A 174 18.04 -10.83 -35.99
N THR A 175 17.61 -10.00 -35.05
CA THR A 175 16.67 -10.39 -34.01
C THR A 175 15.37 -10.82 -34.69
N ALA A 176 15.15 -12.13 -34.74
CA ALA A 176 13.91 -12.72 -35.22
C ALA A 176 12.75 -12.19 -34.37
N ARG A 177 11.99 -11.23 -34.93
CA ARG A 177 10.68 -10.80 -34.43
C ARG A 177 9.73 -12.00 -34.48
N ARG A 178 9.65 -12.72 -33.36
CA ARG A 178 8.61 -13.71 -33.10
C ARG A 178 7.33 -12.91 -32.83
N SER A 179 6.45 -12.83 -33.81
CA SER A 179 5.10 -12.29 -33.66
C SER A 179 4.32 -13.19 -32.69
N SER A 180 4.29 -12.80 -31.42
CA SER A 180 3.36 -13.37 -30.46
C SER A 180 1.95 -12.90 -30.82
N SER A 181 1.17 -13.87 -31.27
CA SER A 181 -0.26 -13.84 -31.43
C SER A 181 -0.96 -13.20 -30.22
N LEU A 182 -1.75 -12.15 -30.47
CA LEU A 182 -2.62 -11.44 -29.51
C LEU A 182 -3.80 -12.28 -28.96
N ARG A 183 -3.78 -13.60 -29.10
CA ARG A 183 -4.84 -14.50 -28.58
C ARG A 183 -4.57 -15.09 -27.19
N GLY A 184 -3.41 -14.86 -26.58
CA GLY A 184 -3.04 -15.48 -25.29
C GLY A 184 -3.30 -14.65 -24.02
N VAL A 185 -3.66 -13.36 -24.13
CA VAL A 185 -3.75 -12.47 -22.96
C VAL A 185 -5.06 -12.67 -22.16
N ALA A 186 -6.11 -13.24 -22.78
CA ALA A 186 -7.39 -13.47 -22.11
C ALA A 186 -7.40 -14.73 -21.20
N GLU A 187 -6.54 -15.73 -21.44
CA GLU A 187 -6.48 -16.94 -20.61
C GLU A 187 -5.46 -16.85 -19.46
N SER A 188 -4.46 -15.97 -19.57
CA SER A 188 -3.46 -15.75 -18.51
C SER A 188 -3.98 -14.95 -17.31
N MET A 189 -5.08 -14.19 -17.46
CA MET A 189 -5.66 -13.45 -16.34
C MET A 189 -6.43 -14.35 -15.36
N TRP A 190 -6.94 -15.51 -15.79
CA TRP A 190 -7.75 -16.38 -14.93
C TRP A 190 -6.92 -17.33 -14.04
N SER A 191 -5.67 -17.63 -14.39
CA SER A 191 -4.80 -18.51 -13.58
C SER A 191 -4.14 -17.79 -12.40
N VAL A 192 -4.08 -16.45 -12.42
CA VAL A 192 -3.49 -15.63 -11.33
C VAL A 192 -4.49 -15.41 -10.18
N VAL A 193 -5.80 -15.55 -10.43
CA VAL A 193 -6.85 -15.28 -9.44
C VAL A 193 -7.14 -16.49 -8.53
N HIS A 194 -6.94 -17.70 -9.04
CA HIS A 194 -7.31 -18.91 -8.32
C HIS A 194 -6.54 -19.20 -7.01
N PRO A 195 -5.23 -18.90 -6.86
CA PRO A 195 -4.53 -19.23 -5.61
C PRO A 195 -4.84 -18.28 -4.45
N TYR A 196 -5.43 -17.10 -4.69
CA TYR A 196 -5.76 -16.14 -3.62
C TYR A 196 -7.11 -16.41 -2.93
N LEU A 197 -8.11 -16.91 -3.67
CA LEU A 197 -9.42 -17.24 -3.11
C LEU A 197 -9.37 -18.43 -2.13
N GLU A 198 -8.37 -19.30 -2.25
CA GLU A 198 -8.20 -20.46 -1.37
C GLU A 198 -7.45 -20.11 -0.08
N SER A 199 -6.59 -19.07 -0.11
CA SER A 199 -5.88 -18.56 1.07
C SER A 199 -6.79 -17.79 2.04
N ALA A 200 -7.76 -17.01 1.52
CA ALA A 200 -8.73 -16.30 2.35
C ALA A 200 -9.67 -17.24 3.15
N ARG A 201 -9.87 -18.48 2.68
CA ARG A 201 -10.68 -19.49 3.39
C ARG A 201 -9.92 -20.15 4.56
N SER A 202 -8.59 -20.16 4.51
CA SER A 202 -7.73 -20.74 5.55
C SER A 202 -7.65 -19.86 6.81
N MET A 203 -7.76 -18.53 6.67
CA MET A 203 -7.64 -17.61 7.82
C MET A 203 -8.92 -17.46 8.66
N ALA A 204 -10.07 -17.93 8.18
CA ALA A 204 -11.33 -17.86 8.93
C ALA A 204 -11.51 -19.02 9.96
N GLU A 205 -10.62 -20.03 9.96
CA GLU A 205 -10.82 -21.28 10.72
C GLU A 205 -9.65 -21.63 11.66
N SER A 206 -9.05 -20.62 12.28
CA SER A 206 -8.19 -20.84 13.46
C SER A 206 -8.43 -19.76 14.52
N SER A 207 -9.55 -19.89 15.23
CA SER A 207 -9.70 -19.28 16.56
C SER A 207 -8.92 -20.13 17.58
N PRO A 208 -7.88 -19.61 18.25
CA PRO A 208 -7.31 -20.26 19.40
C PRO A 208 -8.21 -19.99 20.61
N LEU A 209 -8.62 -21.06 21.28
CA LEU A 209 -9.24 -21.05 22.60
C LEU A 209 -8.41 -20.22 23.59
N SER A 210 -9.04 -19.18 24.11
CA SER A 210 -8.52 -18.32 25.17
C SER A 210 -8.24 -19.13 26.46
N PRO A 211 -7.05 -19.04 27.07
CA PRO A 211 -6.81 -19.64 28.38
C PRO A 211 -7.46 -18.77 29.46
N LYS A 212 -8.42 -19.38 30.16
CA LYS A 212 -9.05 -18.87 31.38
C LYS A 212 -7.97 -18.61 32.44
N ARG A 213 -7.53 -17.36 32.58
CA ARG A 213 -6.61 -16.94 33.64
C ARG A 213 -7.42 -16.51 34.86
N GLU A 214 -7.34 -17.34 35.88
CA GLU A 214 -7.86 -17.14 37.22
C GLU A 214 -7.12 -15.98 37.89
N ILE A 215 -7.81 -14.86 38.08
CA ILE A 215 -7.30 -13.70 38.82
C ILE A 215 -7.60 -13.95 40.30
N GLN A 216 -6.55 -14.32 41.04
CA GLN A 216 -6.57 -14.26 42.50
C GLN A 216 -6.43 -12.80 42.95
N ASN A 217 -7.33 -12.44 43.85
CA ASN A 217 -7.35 -11.21 44.62
C ASN A 217 -6.03 -10.99 45.37
N MET A 218 -5.40 -9.83 45.19
CA MET A 218 -4.71 -9.16 46.30
C MET A 218 -4.98 -7.66 46.26
N THR A 219 -5.88 -7.29 47.17
CA THR A 219 -6.07 -5.99 47.77
C THR A 219 -4.75 -5.34 48.16
N THR A 220 -4.47 -4.14 47.67
CA THR A 220 -3.69 -3.14 48.42
C THR A 220 -4.29 -1.78 48.13
N ALA A 221 -4.76 -1.14 49.20
CA ALA A 221 -5.45 0.12 49.22
C ALA A 221 -4.48 1.29 48.98
N ASN A 222 -4.89 2.26 48.16
CA ASN A 222 -4.67 3.68 48.46
C ASN A 222 -5.70 4.55 47.71
N PRO A 223 -6.48 5.43 48.37
CA PRO A 223 -7.42 6.32 47.72
C PRO A 223 -6.86 7.75 47.68
N GLU A 224 -6.49 8.24 46.50
CA GLU A 224 -6.37 9.67 46.26
C GLU A 224 -7.29 10.01 45.08
N LYS A 225 -8.54 10.31 45.45
CA LYS A 225 -9.57 10.84 44.55
C LYS A 225 -9.19 12.27 44.22
N GLU A 226 -8.55 12.46 43.08
CA GLU A 226 -8.49 13.76 42.43
C GLU A 226 -9.87 14.07 41.86
N LEU A 227 -10.37 15.24 42.25
CA LEU A 227 -11.74 15.69 42.12
C LEU A 227 -12.00 16.13 40.67
N GLU A 228 -12.44 15.23 39.82
CA GLU A 228 -12.98 15.57 38.49
C GLU A 228 -14.16 16.55 38.66
N PRO A 229 -14.07 17.79 38.15
CA PRO A 229 -15.17 18.74 38.23
C PRO A 229 -16.32 18.23 37.36
N SER A 230 -17.50 18.11 37.98
CA SER A 230 -18.75 17.74 37.33
C SER A 230 -19.04 18.68 36.16
N LEU A 231 -18.66 18.26 34.95
CA LEU A 231 -18.97 18.96 33.72
C LEU A 231 -20.48 18.95 33.49
N ALA A 232 -21.00 20.12 33.16
CA ALA A 232 -22.39 20.36 32.86
C ALA A 232 -22.91 19.36 31.80
N PRO A 233 -24.15 18.85 31.94
CA PRO A 233 -24.67 17.72 31.17
C PRO A 233 -24.96 17.98 29.68
N LEU A 234 -24.51 19.10 29.11
CA LEU A 234 -24.91 19.57 27.77
C LEU A 234 -23.75 20.15 26.93
N ARG A 235 -22.49 19.89 27.30
CA ARG A 235 -21.36 20.22 26.41
C ARG A 235 -21.03 19.02 25.54
N TRP A 236 -21.57 18.99 24.33
CA TRP A 236 -21.27 17.97 23.32
C TRP A 236 -20.05 18.41 22.50
N GLU A 237 -18.87 17.92 22.91
CA GLU A 237 -17.67 17.94 22.08
C GLU A 237 -17.49 16.54 21.48
N TYR A 238 -17.46 16.44 20.15
CA TYR A 238 -17.20 15.20 19.44
C TYR A 238 -15.82 15.26 18.82
N ASP A 239 -14.89 14.47 19.36
CA ASP A 239 -13.56 14.29 18.80
C ASP A 239 -13.59 13.24 17.68
N LEU A 240 -13.35 13.67 16.44
CA LEU A 240 -13.31 12.78 15.27
C LEU A 240 -11.89 12.32 14.90
N ARG A 241 -10.86 12.76 15.64
CA ARG A 241 -9.46 12.36 15.41
C ARG A 241 -9.24 10.84 15.43
N PRO A 242 -9.90 10.05 16.29
CA PRO A 242 -9.77 8.58 16.27
C PRO A 242 -10.25 7.94 14.96
N TYR A 243 -11.07 8.65 14.19
CA TYR A 243 -11.60 8.19 12.90
C TYR A 243 -10.79 8.72 11.70
N GLY A 244 -9.62 9.32 11.95
CA GLY A 244 -8.76 9.89 10.90
C GLY A 244 -9.25 11.23 10.34
N LEU A 245 -10.28 11.82 10.94
CA LEU A 245 -10.75 13.16 10.62
C LEU A 245 -10.10 14.12 11.62
N GLY A 246 -9.14 14.95 11.18
CA GLY A 246 -8.42 15.92 12.02
C GLY A 246 -9.27 17.10 12.49
N VAL A 247 -10.48 16.84 12.98
CA VAL A 247 -11.52 17.82 13.31
C VAL A 247 -12.14 17.46 14.66
N VAL A 248 -12.36 18.48 15.48
CA VAL A 248 -13.16 18.39 16.71
C VAL A 248 -14.39 19.26 16.51
N VAL A 249 -15.57 18.68 16.73
CA VAL A 249 -16.85 19.38 16.54
C VAL A 249 -17.37 19.79 17.92
N ASP A 250 -17.28 21.10 18.23
CA ASP A 250 -17.83 21.69 19.47
C ASP A 250 -19.20 22.33 19.19
N PHE A 251 -20.26 21.78 19.77
CA PHE A 251 -21.63 22.32 19.66
C PHE A 251 -21.94 23.41 20.71
N GLY A 252 -20.98 23.81 21.54
CA GLY A 252 -21.14 24.71 22.68
C GLY A 252 -21.23 26.21 22.36
N TRP A 253 -21.43 26.62 21.10
CA TRP A 253 -21.48 28.04 20.73
C TRP A 253 -22.83 28.68 21.11
N THR A 254 -22.98 29.11 22.37
CA THR A 254 -24.04 30.05 22.74
C THR A 254 -23.66 31.45 22.25
N ARG A 255 -24.46 32.04 21.35
CA ARG A 255 -24.31 33.46 21.00
C ARG A 255 -24.52 34.31 22.24
N SER A 256 -23.49 35.04 22.67
CA SER A 256 -23.64 36.15 23.60
C SER A 256 -24.46 37.24 22.90
N SER A 257 -25.69 37.46 23.35
CA SER A 257 -26.51 38.63 22.99
C SER A 257 -26.21 39.81 23.92
#